data_AF-A0A1K1QZ76-F1
#
_entry.id   AF-A0A1K1QZ76-F1
#
_cell.length_a   1.000
_cell.length_b   1.000
_cell.length_c   1.000
_cell.angle_alpha   90.00
_cell.angle_beta   90.00
_cell.angle_gamma   90.00
#
_symmetry.space_group_name_H-M   'P 1'
#
loop_
_entity.id
_entity.type
_entity.pdbx_description
1 polymer ?
#
loop_
_entity_poly.entity_id
_entity_poly.type
_entity_poly.pdbx_seq_one_letter_code
_entity_poly.pdbx_strand_id
1 'polypeptide(L)'
;MELSTYFTNHQRLTLKSLWIPGIILVVLGIIPCFYEEDYYHFRTVHQDAFSLSFLITTLKWSVAYGWAPLIRKAYKKAVLIIIPLFVLNLKIKLLFYSLLPFLPPIIDTAMIMILWGCLQVIYVCYISGEKNFWQTGLVAGLFITYLSDVPVNPLGYIRFEAFSLLNMLADFCLPFLIYGWIYLAENFFNNKDYKEILNSKIQVISSKEYQFLFPLVAISCWTMIFQSVSLLKTLSQGNHYYTGFSNLHSSFVLTNAVTFMVEISIFYISANLLRNIVISRMNTIANHNGWMYLLHFIPVANIFAWISFSKKQPVHNTKSENALFYTANHDTAIRNYLIGIGVLFAIGDLYGAYENTRIETSPATGMIVLLTFAKLVNFFFLDRGKNAVVSLIVFGCLGSLAQVLVLASAGRYVSSLTLATVLAYFFWIEIFHPELAPSDAAELPAPTSGV
;
A
#
# COMPACT_ATOMS: atom_id res chain seq x y z
N MET A 1 -1.96 -20.02 23.69
CA MET A 1 -3.32 -20.01 23.13
C MET A 1 -3.17 -19.45 21.72
N GLU A 2 -3.14 -20.30 20.71
CA GLU A 2 -2.91 -19.88 19.32
C GLU A 2 -4.00 -18.88 18.90
N LEU A 3 -3.60 -17.66 18.54
CA LEU A 3 -4.51 -16.78 17.84
C LEU A 3 -4.72 -17.35 16.44
N SER A 4 -5.92 -17.86 16.19
CA SER A 4 -6.34 -18.29 14.85
C SER A 4 -6.84 -17.14 13.96
N THR A 5 -6.92 -15.90 14.50
CA THR A 5 -7.59 -14.77 13.83
C THR A 5 -6.75 -13.49 13.86
N TYR A 6 -6.82 -12.70 12.78
CA TYR A 6 -6.06 -11.44 12.64
C TYR A 6 -6.54 -10.32 13.55
N PHE A 7 -7.80 -10.37 14.00
CA PHE A 7 -8.40 -9.31 14.80
C PHE A 7 -9.05 -9.85 16.06
N THR A 8 -8.86 -9.15 17.17
CA THR A 8 -9.53 -9.46 18.43
C THR A 8 -11.04 -9.20 18.34
N ASN A 9 -11.82 -9.73 19.28
CA ASN A 9 -13.26 -9.49 19.34
C ASN A 9 -13.62 -7.99 19.37
N HIS A 10 -12.86 -7.20 20.12
CA HIS A 10 -13.08 -5.75 20.22
C HIS A 10 -12.73 -5.01 18.93
N GLN A 11 -11.68 -5.43 18.21
CA GLN A 11 -11.33 -4.87 16.91
C GLN A 11 -12.39 -5.24 15.87
N ARG A 12 -12.85 -6.50 15.84
CA ARG A 12 -13.93 -6.96 14.95
C ARG A 12 -15.24 -6.18 15.13
N LEU A 13 -15.58 -5.79 16.36
CA LEU A 13 -16.75 -4.95 16.63
C LEU A 13 -16.61 -3.58 15.93
N THR A 14 -15.46 -2.92 16.08
CA THR A 14 -15.19 -1.66 15.40
C THR A 14 -15.22 -1.84 13.89
N LEU A 15 -14.50 -2.83 13.34
CA LEU A 15 -14.39 -3.06 11.90
C LEU A 15 -15.77 -3.25 11.22
N LYS A 16 -16.70 -3.96 11.88
CA LYS A 16 -18.09 -4.13 11.37
C LYS A 16 -18.90 -2.84 11.31
N SER A 17 -18.51 -1.82 12.07
CA SER A 17 -19.22 -0.53 12.14
C SER A 17 -18.64 0.55 11.23
N LEU A 18 -17.53 0.29 10.53
CA LEU A 18 -16.77 1.31 9.78
C LEU A 18 -17.51 1.87 8.55
N TRP A 19 -18.56 1.22 8.09
CA TRP A 19 -19.43 1.78 7.07
C TRP A 19 -20.19 3.02 7.56
N ILE A 20 -20.51 3.11 8.87
CA ILE A 20 -21.21 4.25 9.46
C ILE A 20 -20.37 5.53 9.40
N PRO A 21 -19.12 5.58 9.94
CA PRO A 21 -18.29 6.75 9.79
C PRO A 21 -17.98 6.98 8.31
N GLY A 22 -17.81 5.94 7.49
CA GLY A 22 -17.63 6.10 6.04
C GLY A 22 -18.73 6.95 5.40
N ILE A 23 -20.01 6.66 5.68
CA ILE A 23 -21.13 7.47 5.19
C ILE A 23 -21.08 8.90 5.76
N ILE A 24 -20.78 9.06 7.05
CA ILE A 24 -20.65 10.39 7.67
C ILE A 24 -19.56 11.21 6.97
N LEU A 25 -18.39 10.61 6.69
CA LEU A 25 -17.29 11.28 6.03
C LEU A 25 -17.63 11.64 4.59
N VAL A 26 -18.37 10.78 3.87
CA VAL A 26 -18.87 11.10 2.52
C VAL A 26 -19.82 12.30 2.56
N VAL A 27 -20.80 12.30 3.45
CA VAL A 27 -21.74 13.42 3.58
C VAL A 27 -21.00 14.71 3.92
N LEU A 28 -20.05 14.66 4.86
CA LEU A 28 -19.19 15.79 5.18
C LEU A 28 -18.33 16.22 3.98
N GLY A 29 -17.81 15.28 3.19
CA GLY A 29 -16.97 15.53 2.02
C GLY A 29 -17.70 16.18 0.85
N ILE A 30 -19.02 15.96 0.72
CA ILE A 30 -19.84 16.60 -0.32
C ILE A 30 -20.06 18.10 -0.01
N ILE A 31 -20.19 18.48 1.27
CA ILE A 31 -20.55 19.86 1.65
C ILE A 31 -19.56 20.90 1.06
N PRO A 32 -18.23 20.73 1.15
CA PRO A 32 -17.25 21.60 0.49
C PRO A 32 -17.42 21.77 -1.02
N CYS A 33 -17.91 20.75 -1.73
CA CYS A 33 -18.06 20.81 -3.20
C CYS A 33 -19.10 21.83 -3.67
N PHE A 34 -20.00 22.29 -2.78
CA PHE A 34 -21.02 23.29 -3.11
C PHE A 34 -20.56 24.75 -2.93
N TYR A 35 -19.36 24.98 -2.41
CA TYR A 35 -18.81 26.31 -2.14
C TYR A 35 -17.67 26.67 -3.11
N GLU A 36 -17.85 26.32 -4.40
CA GLU A 36 -16.87 26.31 -5.49
C GLU A 36 -16.28 27.68 -5.90
N GLU A 37 -16.71 28.79 -5.29
CA GLU A 37 -16.43 30.15 -5.77
C GLU A 37 -14.96 30.61 -5.67
N ASP A 38 -14.08 29.91 -4.94
CA ASP A 38 -12.70 30.40 -4.67
C ASP A 38 -11.58 29.66 -5.41
N TYR A 39 -11.88 28.85 -6.45
CA TYR A 39 -10.84 28.05 -7.14
C TYR A 39 -9.66 28.90 -7.70
N TYR A 40 -9.88 30.18 -8.01
CA TYR A 40 -8.87 31.08 -8.58
C TYR A 40 -8.21 32.05 -7.58
N HIS A 41 -8.73 32.22 -6.36
CA HIS A 41 -8.20 33.18 -5.37
C HIS A 41 -7.35 32.56 -4.24
N PHE A 42 -7.05 31.26 -4.32
CA PHE A 42 -6.24 30.47 -3.37
C PHE A 42 -4.78 30.91 -3.13
N ARG A 43 -4.39 32.11 -3.60
CA ARG A 43 -3.05 32.68 -3.40
C ARG A 43 -2.87 33.42 -2.07
N THR A 44 -3.92 33.64 -1.27
CA THR A 44 -3.84 34.40 0.00
C THR A 44 -4.08 33.53 1.23
N VAL A 45 -3.00 32.85 1.64
CA VAL A 45 -2.88 31.88 2.75
C VAL A 45 -3.39 32.36 4.13
N HIS A 46 -3.59 33.66 4.34
CA HIS A 46 -4.08 34.21 5.61
C HIS A 46 -5.61 34.13 5.79
N GLN A 47 -6.40 33.96 4.73
CA GLN A 47 -7.86 33.95 4.81
C GLN A 47 -8.46 32.52 4.91
N ASP A 48 -7.70 31.47 4.57
CA ASP A 48 -8.21 30.10 4.40
C ASP A 48 -8.04 29.15 5.61
N ALA A 49 -7.55 29.63 6.75
CA ALA A 49 -7.44 28.79 7.96
C ALA A 49 -8.79 28.55 8.66
N PHE A 50 -9.83 29.29 8.24
CA PHE A 50 -11.19 29.21 8.79
C PHE A 50 -12.26 29.09 7.71
N SER A 51 -11.89 28.77 6.46
CA SER A 51 -12.89 28.48 5.44
C SER A 51 -13.77 27.31 5.89
N LEU A 52 -15.07 27.38 5.59
CA LEU A 52 -16.04 26.36 5.99
C LEU A 52 -15.57 24.96 5.61
N SER A 53 -14.98 24.83 4.43
CA SER A 53 -14.47 23.57 3.95
C SER A 53 -13.25 23.05 4.71
N PHE A 54 -12.32 23.92 5.11
CA PHE A 54 -11.19 23.51 5.93
C PHE A 54 -11.65 23.03 7.31
N LEU A 55 -12.65 23.70 7.89
CA LEU A 55 -13.30 23.26 9.12
C LEU A 55 -13.95 21.88 8.95
N ILE A 56 -14.68 21.66 7.86
CA ILE A 56 -15.35 20.38 7.59
C ILE A 56 -14.34 19.26 7.35
N THR A 57 -13.29 19.48 6.55
CA THR A 57 -12.22 18.50 6.32
C THR A 57 -11.50 18.16 7.63
N THR A 58 -11.24 19.16 8.47
CA THR A 58 -10.62 18.95 9.78
C THR A 58 -11.53 18.15 10.71
N LEU A 59 -12.83 18.45 10.73
CA LEU A 59 -13.83 17.70 11.51
C LEU A 59 -13.92 16.26 11.04
N LYS A 60 -13.97 16.03 9.73
CA LYS A 60 -14.00 14.72 9.09
C LYS A 60 -12.85 13.83 9.58
N TRP A 61 -11.61 14.31 9.52
CA TRP A 61 -10.44 13.56 10.01
C TRP A 61 -10.50 13.28 11.52
N SER A 62 -10.87 14.28 12.32
CA SER A 62 -11.01 14.12 13.77
C SER A 62 -12.07 13.08 14.14
N VAL A 63 -13.23 13.09 13.47
CA VAL A 63 -14.29 12.10 13.66
C VAL A 63 -13.83 10.71 13.22
N ALA A 64 -13.12 10.60 12.10
CA ALA A 64 -12.56 9.34 11.61
C ALA A 64 -11.63 8.70 12.65
N TYR A 65 -10.75 9.47 13.27
CA TYR A 65 -9.86 8.99 14.34
C TYR A 65 -10.58 8.68 15.66
N GLY A 66 -11.65 9.40 15.97
CA GLY A 66 -12.43 9.24 17.21
C GLY A 66 -13.47 8.12 17.19
N TRP A 67 -13.65 7.41 16.07
CA TRP A 67 -14.74 6.46 15.89
C TRP A 67 -14.68 5.22 16.80
N ALA A 68 -13.51 4.60 16.97
CA ALA A 68 -13.38 3.39 17.79
C ALA A 68 -13.83 3.60 19.25
N PRO A 69 -13.44 4.69 19.94
CA PRO A 69 -14.01 5.03 21.24
C PRO A 69 -15.53 5.29 21.24
N LEU A 70 -16.09 5.89 20.19
CA LEU A 70 -17.55 6.13 20.08
C LEU A 70 -18.33 4.81 20.09
N ILE A 71 -17.92 3.85 19.26
CA ILE A 71 -18.59 2.54 19.17
C ILE A 71 -18.41 1.72 20.45
N ARG A 72 -17.28 1.90 21.14
CA ARG A 72 -17.02 1.28 22.45
C ARG A 72 -17.73 2.00 23.61
N LYS A 73 -18.56 3.01 23.32
CA LYS A 73 -19.24 3.86 24.32
C LYS A 73 -18.28 4.54 25.32
N ALA A 74 -17.00 4.66 24.93
CA ALA A 74 -15.97 5.35 25.71
C ALA A 74 -15.97 6.84 25.35
N TYR A 75 -17.10 7.52 25.55
CA TYR A 75 -17.34 8.89 25.07
C TYR A 75 -16.29 9.89 25.57
N LYS A 76 -15.77 9.72 26.80
CA LYS A 76 -14.68 10.55 27.32
C LYS A 76 -13.42 10.45 26.44
N LYS A 77 -13.05 9.23 26.02
CA LYS A 77 -11.91 9.02 25.09
C LYS A 77 -12.22 9.57 23.70
N ALA A 78 -13.45 9.41 23.20
CA ALA A 78 -13.85 9.98 21.91
C ALA A 78 -13.70 11.51 21.90
N VAL A 79 -14.21 12.19 22.93
CA VAL A 79 -14.10 13.65 23.08
C VAL A 79 -12.64 14.09 23.18
N LEU A 80 -11.82 13.36 23.94
CA LEU A 80 -10.39 13.60 24.06
C LEU A 80 -9.61 13.34 22.76
N ILE A 81 -10.18 12.64 21.77
CA ILE A 81 -9.54 12.50 20.45
C ILE A 81 -10.06 13.59 19.51
N ILE A 82 -11.38 13.69 19.37
CA ILE A 82 -12.01 14.54 18.35
C ILE A 82 -11.72 16.02 18.60
N ILE A 83 -11.94 16.53 19.82
CA ILE A 83 -11.79 17.96 20.10
C ILE A 83 -10.32 18.40 19.98
N PRO A 84 -9.34 17.74 20.62
CA PRO A 84 -7.95 18.16 20.50
C PRO A 84 -7.42 18.03 19.08
N LEU A 85 -7.71 16.94 18.36
CA LEU A 85 -7.29 16.82 16.96
C LEU A 85 -7.92 17.92 16.09
N PHE A 86 -9.20 18.24 16.30
CA PHE A 86 -9.85 19.33 15.57
C PHE A 86 -9.13 20.66 15.83
N VAL A 87 -8.97 21.05 17.10
CA VAL A 87 -8.31 22.32 17.47
C VAL A 87 -6.86 22.37 17.00
N LEU A 88 -6.11 21.27 17.14
CA LEU A 88 -4.71 21.20 16.76
C LEU A 88 -4.54 21.29 15.24
N ASN A 89 -5.39 20.61 14.45
CA ASN A 89 -5.39 20.68 12.99
C ASN A 89 -5.71 22.09 12.47
N LEU A 90 -6.52 22.87 13.18
CA LEU A 90 -6.72 24.29 12.85
C LEU A 90 -5.47 25.14 13.17
N LYS A 91 -4.86 24.92 14.34
CA LYS A 91 -3.71 25.71 14.81
C LYS A 91 -2.40 25.39 14.09
N ILE A 92 -2.20 24.15 13.68
CA ILE A 92 -0.96 23.70 13.05
C ILE A 92 -0.72 24.42 11.71
N LYS A 93 -1.77 24.91 11.01
CA LYS A 93 -1.65 25.75 9.80
C LYS A 93 -1.02 27.10 10.09
N LEU A 94 -1.52 27.77 11.13
CA LEU A 94 -1.00 29.06 11.57
C LEU A 94 0.42 28.93 12.13
N LEU A 95 0.67 27.88 12.92
CA LEU A 95 1.98 27.58 13.47
C LEU A 95 2.99 27.28 12.35
N PHE A 96 2.60 26.44 11.39
CA PHE A 96 3.45 26.05 10.27
C PHE A 96 3.88 27.25 9.42
N TYR A 97 2.94 28.11 9.03
CA TYR A 97 3.27 29.31 8.25
C TYR A 97 4.22 30.25 9.00
N SER A 98 4.04 30.37 10.32
CA SER A 98 4.88 31.21 11.16
C SER A 98 6.29 30.64 11.36
N LEU A 99 6.43 29.30 11.35
CA LEU A 99 7.71 28.61 11.56
C LEU A 99 8.49 28.38 10.27
N LEU A 100 7.82 28.24 9.12
CA LEU A 100 8.44 27.88 7.84
C LEU A 100 9.66 28.75 7.46
N PRO A 101 9.64 30.09 7.63
CA PRO A 101 10.80 30.93 7.32
C PRO A 101 12.03 30.68 8.19
N PHE A 102 11.86 30.06 9.36
CA PHE A 102 12.92 29.81 10.35
C PHE A 102 13.45 28.37 10.29
N LEU A 103 12.83 27.51 9.48
CA LEU A 103 13.24 26.12 9.36
C LEU A 103 14.43 25.97 8.38
N PRO A 104 15.36 25.04 8.64
CA PRO A 104 16.40 24.72 7.68
C PRO A 104 15.81 24.34 6.32
N PRO A 105 16.46 24.69 5.18
CA PRO A 105 15.99 24.34 3.84
C PRO A 105 15.85 22.85 3.54
N ILE A 106 16.26 21.97 4.47
CA ILE A 106 16.12 20.52 4.41
C ILE A 106 14.76 20.08 4.98
N ILE A 107 14.12 20.90 5.81
CA ILE A 107 12.81 20.64 6.42
C ILE A 107 11.75 21.36 5.59
N ASP A 108 11.08 20.60 4.72
CA ASP A 108 9.99 21.11 3.90
C ASP A 108 8.60 20.85 4.50
N THR A 109 7.61 21.32 3.76
CA THR A 109 6.18 21.16 4.09
C THR A 109 5.78 19.68 4.12
N ALA A 110 6.31 18.84 3.24
CA ALA A 110 5.96 17.42 3.15
C ALA A 110 6.48 16.64 4.36
N MET A 111 7.73 16.86 4.78
CA MET A 111 8.29 16.22 5.97
C MET A 111 7.50 16.58 7.23
N ILE A 112 7.07 17.85 7.36
CA ILE A 112 6.24 18.28 8.49
C ILE A 112 4.86 17.62 8.46
N MET A 113 4.26 17.45 7.27
CA MET A 113 2.98 16.74 7.17
C MET A 113 3.08 15.27 7.52
N ILE A 114 4.16 14.60 7.13
CA ILE A 114 4.43 13.21 7.51
C ILE A 114 4.54 13.09 9.03
N LEU A 115 5.35 13.95 9.65
CA LEU A 115 5.50 13.99 11.10
C LEU A 115 4.17 14.27 11.79
N TRP A 116 3.38 15.22 11.28
CA TRP A 116 2.07 15.55 11.82
C TRP A 116 1.08 14.40 11.72
N GLY A 117 1.02 13.70 10.57
CA GLY A 117 0.18 12.51 10.39
C GLY A 117 0.52 11.42 11.40
N CYS A 118 1.81 11.12 11.57
CA CYS A 118 2.29 10.17 12.58
C CYS A 118 1.92 10.60 14.01
N LEU A 119 2.09 11.88 14.35
CA LEU A 119 1.75 12.40 15.68
C LEU A 119 0.26 12.29 16.00
N GLN A 120 -0.63 12.51 15.02
CA GLN A 120 -2.06 12.32 15.20
C GLN A 120 -2.39 10.86 15.55
N VAL A 121 -1.80 9.90 14.85
CA VAL A 121 -2.04 8.48 15.12
C VAL A 121 -1.41 8.04 16.45
N ILE A 122 -0.22 8.52 16.79
CA ILE A 122 0.40 8.32 18.11
C ILE A 122 -0.53 8.83 19.22
N TYR A 123 -1.11 10.01 19.04
CA TYR A 123 -2.05 10.58 20.00
C TYR A 123 -3.32 9.70 20.16
N VAL A 124 -3.88 9.21 19.05
CA VAL A 124 -5.03 8.28 19.06
C VAL A 124 -4.70 7.00 19.83
N CYS A 125 -3.54 6.40 19.57
CA CYS A 125 -3.08 5.19 20.28
C CYS A 125 -2.85 5.46 21.77
N TYR A 126 -2.27 6.62 22.12
CA TYR A 126 -2.03 7.05 23.49
C TYR A 126 -3.35 7.19 24.27
N ILE A 127 -4.33 7.94 23.74
CA ILE A 127 -5.63 8.12 24.40
C ILE A 127 -6.42 6.80 24.48
N SER A 128 -6.23 5.91 23.50
CA SER A 128 -6.83 4.57 23.52
C SER A 128 -6.27 3.69 24.65
N GLY A 129 -5.04 3.97 25.11
CA GLY A 129 -4.37 3.26 26.21
C GLY A 129 -3.52 2.09 25.73
N GLU A 130 -3.00 2.15 24.50
CA GLU A 130 -2.16 1.10 23.93
C GLU A 130 -0.78 1.06 24.61
N LYS A 131 -0.25 -0.14 24.92
CA LYS A 131 1.04 -0.29 25.62
C LYS A 131 2.20 0.26 24.78
N ASN A 132 2.28 -0.16 23.52
CA ASN A 132 3.28 0.30 22.56
C ASN A 132 2.74 1.40 21.64
N PHE A 133 2.07 2.40 22.22
CA PHE A 133 1.35 3.44 21.48
C PHE A 133 2.23 4.20 20.48
N TRP A 134 3.50 4.47 20.82
CA TRP A 134 4.42 5.21 19.96
C TRP A 134 4.86 4.40 18.73
N GLN A 135 5.18 3.10 18.90
CA GLN A 135 5.53 2.20 17.79
C GLN A 135 4.34 1.96 16.88
N THR A 136 3.19 1.65 17.49
CA THR A 136 1.93 1.43 16.80
C THR A 136 1.54 2.66 16.00
N GLY A 137 1.57 3.83 16.65
CA GLY A 137 1.22 5.10 16.04
C GLY A 137 2.18 5.53 14.94
N LEU A 138 3.49 5.30 15.09
CA LEU A 138 4.47 5.61 14.05
C LEU A 138 4.26 4.75 12.81
N VAL A 139 4.17 3.42 12.96
CA VAL A 139 4.01 2.52 11.82
C VAL A 139 2.66 2.73 11.15
N ALA A 140 1.55 2.67 11.90
CA ALA A 140 0.23 2.91 11.31
C ALA A 140 0.10 4.33 10.74
N GLY A 141 0.72 5.32 11.39
CA GLY A 141 0.79 6.70 10.91
C GLY A 141 1.49 6.83 9.56
N LEU A 142 2.62 6.15 9.36
CA LEU A 142 3.30 6.12 8.05
C LEU A 142 2.43 5.47 6.99
N PHE A 143 1.83 4.30 7.27
CA PHE A 143 0.91 3.66 6.32
C PHE A 143 -0.26 4.58 5.97
N ILE A 144 -0.93 5.17 6.95
CA ILE A 144 -2.08 6.04 6.72
C ILE A 144 -1.68 7.28 5.92
N THR A 145 -0.60 7.95 6.30
CA THR A 145 -0.09 9.16 5.66
C THR A 145 0.20 8.88 4.18
N TYR A 146 1.04 7.89 3.89
CA TYR A 146 1.44 7.60 2.52
C TYR A 146 0.30 7.02 1.67
N LEU A 147 -0.74 6.41 2.25
CA LEU A 147 -1.84 5.82 1.47
C LEU A 147 -3.03 6.75 1.22
N SER A 148 -3.17 7.84 1.97
CA SER A 148 -4.31 8.76 1.86
C SER A 148 -3.98 10.06 1.13
N ASP A 149 -2.98 10.01 0.24
CA ASP A 149 -2.42 11.16 -0.49
C ASP A 149 -1.92 12.30 0.42
N VAL A 150 -1.39 11.97 1.61
CA VAL A 150 -0.69 12.95 2.45
C VAL A 150 0.73 13.13 1.90
N PRO A 151 0.93 14.14 1.04
CA PRO A 151 1.20 15.49 1.50
C PRO A 151 0.07 16.51 1.25
N VAL A 152 -1.18 16.06 1.11
CA VAL A 152 -2.39 16.90 1.11
C VAL A 152 -3.14 16.80 2.45
N ASN A 153 -2.39 16.93 3.55
CA ASN A 153 -2.94 17.23 4.89
C ASN A 153 -3.86 18.48 4.76
N PRO A 154 -4.79 18.78 5.69
CA PRO A 154 -5.36 20.12 5.81
C PRO A 154 -4.35 21.29 5.62
N LEU A 155 -3.06 21.05 5.90
CA LEU A 155 -1.94 21.97 5.62
C LEU A 155 -1.41 22.01 4.18
N GLY A 156 -1.53 20.92 3.43
CA GLY A 156 -1.12 20.82 2.04
C GLY A 156 -2.31 21.03 1.15
N TYR A 157 -2.39 22.21 0.53
CA TYR A 157 -3.29 22.54 -0.59
C TYR A 157 -4.69 21.92 -0.51
N ILE A 158 -5.63 22.73 -0.03
CA ILE A 158 -7.06 22.49 -0.22
C ILE A 158 -7.31 22.44 -1.74
N ARG A 159 -7.25 21.24 -2.33
CA ARG A 159 -7.86 21.01 -3.62
C ARG A 159 -9.34 20.85 -3.37
N PHE A 160 -10.07 21.92 -3.63
CA PHE A 160 -11.48 21.80 -3.95
C PHE A 160 -11.58 21.07 -5.26
N GLU A 161 -11.65 19.75 -5.17
CA GLU A 161 -11.97 18.95 -6.33
C GLU A 161 -13.48 18.98 -6.52
N ALA A 162 -13.90 19.24 -7.75
CA ALA A 162 -15.29 19.14 -8.18
C ALA A 162 -15.88 17.79 -7.76
N PHE A 163 -17.22 17.72 -7.70
CA PHE A 163 -17.95 16.51 -7.36
C PHE A 163 -17.36 15.28 -8.10
N SER A 164 -16.73 14.38 -7.34
CA SER A 164 -16.01 13.23 -7.88
C SER A 164 -16.39 11.98 -7.11
N LEU A 165 -16.90 10.98 -7.82
CA LEU A 165 -17.24 9.67 -7.27
C LEU A 165 -16.01 8.99 -6.62
N LEU A 166 -14.82 9.22 -7.15
CA LEU A 166 -13.57 8.68 -6.60
C LEU A 166 -13.28 9.25 -5.19
N ASN A 167 -13.54 10.54 -4.97
CA ASN A 167 -13.31 11.19 -3.68
C ASN A 167 -14.33 10.72 -2.64
N MET A 168 -15.59 10.51 -3.06
CA MET A 168 -16.59 9.89 -2.19
C MET A 168 -16.21 8.46 -1.81
N LEU A 169 -15.67 7.68 -2.75
CA LEU A 169 -15.19 6.32 -2.45
C LEU A 169 -13.98 6.33 -1.51
N ALA A 170 -13.05 7.26 -1.69
CA ALA A 170 -11.91 7.45 -0.79
C ALA A 170 -12.38 7.78 0.64
N ASP A 171 -13.36 8.68 0.77
CA ASP A 171 -13.95 9.09 2.05
C ASP A 171 -14.67 7.95 2.76
N PHE A 172 -15.42 7.15 2.00
CA PHE A 172 -16.08 5.97 2.52
C PHE A 172 -15.08 4.93 3.04
N CYS A 173 -13.97 4.74 2.32
CA CYS A 173 -12.94 3.75 2.63
C CYS A 173 -11.95 4.21 3.71
N LEU A 174 -11.84 5.52 3.98
CA LEU A 174 -10.85 6.08 4.90
C LEU A 174 -10.87 5.46 6.31
N PRO A 175 -12.03 5.22 6.97
CA PRO A 175 -12.05 4.57 8.28
C PRO A 175 -11.51 3.14 8.24
N PHE A 176 -11.72 2.41 7.14
CA PHE A 176 -11.20 1.06 6.94
C PHE A 176 -9.67 1.08 6.85
N LEU A 177 -9.10 2.08 6.19
CA LEU A 177 -7.67 2.29 6.08
C LEU A 177 -7.04 2.66 7.45
N ILE A 178 -7.64 3.61 8.16
CA ILE A 178 -7.18 4.05 9.49
C ILE A 178 -7.17 2.88 10.48
N TYR A 179 -8.32 2.25 10.71
CA TYR A 179 -8.42 1.22 11.73
C TYR A 179 -7.81 -0.12 11.28
N GLY A 180 -7.77 -0.40 9.98
CA GLY A 180 -7.06 -1.55 9.44
C GLY A 180 -5.58 -1.53 9.82
N TRP A 181 -4.88 -0.44 9.50
CA TRP A 181 -3.46 -0.32 9.79
C TRP A 181 -3.15 -0.11 11.27
N ILE A 182 -3.97 0.65 12.01
CA ILE A 182 -3.82 0.77 13.47
C ILE A 182 -3.91 -0.61 14.13
N TYR A 183 -4.93 -1.43 13.80
CA TYR A 183 -5.10 -2.74 14.43
C TYR A 183 -4.06 -3.77 14.00
N LEU A 184 -3.61 -3.74 12.74
CA LEU A 184 -2.49 -4.59 12.29
C LEU A 184 -1.20 -4.24 13.05
N ALA A 185 -0.89 -2.94 13.21
CA ALA A 185 0.28 -2.49 13.96
C ALA A 185 0.16 -2.76 15.46
N GLU A 186 -1.02 -2.52 16.05
CA GLU A 186 -1.31 -2.79 17.47
C GLU A 186 -1.06 -4.27 17.78
N ASN A 187 -1.61 -5.16 16.97
CA ASN A 187 -1.43 -6.59 17.16
C ASN A 187 0.04 -7.02 16.94
N PHE A 188 0.73 -6.44 15.97
CA PHE A 188 2.15 -6.73 15.73
C PHE A 188 3.05 -6.38 16.91
N PHE A 189 2.84 -5.22 17.54
CA PHE A 189 3.70 -4.77 18.64
C PHE A 189 3.25 -5.29 20.01
N ASN A 190 1.97 -5.60 20.20
CA ASN A 190 1.44 -5.99 21.51
C ASN A 190 1.27 -7.51 21.69
N ASN A 191 1.30 -8.31 20.61
CA ASN A 191 1.10 -9.75 20.67
C ASN A 191 2.32 -10.51 20.12
N LYS A 192 2.93 -11.34 20.95
CA LYS A 192 4.21 -12.02 20.67
C LYS A 192 4.15 -12.90 19.42
N ASP A 193 3.04 -13.60 19.23
CA ASP A 193 2.91 -14.61 18.17
C ASP A 193 2.33 -14.02 16.87
N TYR A 194 1.96 -12.74 16.89
CA TYR A 194 1.29 -12.12 15.74
C TYR A 194 2.20 -11.96 14.52
N LYS A 195 3.51 -11.81 14.75
CA LYS A 195 4.50 -11.82 13.67
C LYS A 195 4.46 -13.12 12.88
N GLU A 196 4.22 -14.26 13.54
CA GLU A 196 4.11 -15.56 12.87
C GLU A 196 2.82 -15.63 12.04
N ILE A 197 1.71 -15.11 12.57
CA ILE A 197 0.43 -15.03 11.85
C ILE A 197 0.56 -14.19 10.57
N LEU A 198 1.24 -13.05 10.62
CA LEU A 198 1.44 -12.18 9.45
C LEU A 198 2.34 -12.84 8.37
N ASN A 199 3.31 -13.65 8.79
CA ASN A 199 4.24 -14.32 7.88
C ASN A 199 3.76 -15.69 7.39
N SER A 200 2.70 -16.24 7.99
CA SER A 200 2.19 -17.57 7.68
C SER A 200 1.45 -17.60 6.34
N LYS A 201 1.72 -18.65 5.55
CA LYS A 201 1.00 -18.96 4.29
C LYS A 201 -0.10 -20.00 4.48
N ILE A 202 -0.18 -20.61 5.66
CA ILE A 202 -1.11 -21.71 5.98
C ILE A 202 -2.13 -21.30 7.03
N GLN A 203 -2.20 -20.01 7.37
CA GLN A 203 -3.19 -19.48 8.30
C GLN A 203 -4.60 -19.81 7.81
N VAL A 204 -5.48 -20.20 8.72
CA VAL A 204 -6.91 -20.40 8.40
C VAL A 204 -7.56 -19.02 8.38
N ILE A 205 -7.99 -18.56 7.21
CA ILE A 205 -8.59 -17.24 7.03
C ILE A 205 -10.07 -17.37 6.74
N SER A 206 -10.89 -16.83 7.63
CA SER A 206 -12.33 -16.78 7.42
C SER A 206 -12.70 -15.88 6.24
N SER A 207 -13.86 -16.16 5.61
CA SER A 207 -14.40 -15.33 4.52
C SER A 207 -14.46 -13.84 4.90
N LYS A 208 -14.86 -13.52 6.13
CA LYS A 208 -15.01 -12.15 6.62
C LYS A 208 -13.67 -11.45 6.84
N GLU A 209 -12.67 -12.16 7.35
CA GLU A 209 -11.32 -11.60 7.50
C GLU A 209 -10.70 -11.35 6.12
N TYR A 210 -10.84 -12.28 5.19
CA TYR A 210 -10.36 -12.13 3.83
C TYR A 210 -11.04 -10.96 3.10
N GLN A 211 -12.37 -10.80 3.27
CA GLN A 211 -13.14 -9.69 2.71
C GLN A 211 -12.60 -8.31 3.12
N PHE A 212 -12.04 -8.19 4.33
CA PHE A 212 -11.47 -6.95 4.84
C PHE A 212 -9.97 -6.81 4.54
N LEU A 213 -9.18 -7.85 4.82
CA LEU A 213 -7.73 -7.82 4.70
C LEU A 213 -7.25 -7.70 3.26
N PHE A 214 -7.88 -8.43 2.33
CA PHE A 214 -7.49 -8.38 0.93
C PHE A 214 -7.54 -6.96 0.35
N PRO A 215 -8.68 -6.24 0.35
CA PRO A 215 -8.75 -4.90 -0.23
C PRO A 215 -7.86 -3.92 0.53
N LEU A 216 -7.77 -3.99 1.86
CA LEU A 216 -6.87 -3.12 2.64
C LEU A 216 -5.42 -3.22 2.15
N VAL A 217 -4.90 -4.43 2.05
CA VAL A 217 -3.50 -4.67 1.68
C VAL A 217 -3.27 -4.48 0.17
N ALA A 218 -4.21 -4.91 -0.66
CA ALA A 218 -4.14 -4.73 -2.11
C ALA A 218 -4.12 -3.25 -2.50
N ILE A 219 -5.05 -2.44 -1.97
CA ILE A 219 -5.06 -0.98 -2.19
C ILE A 219 -3.73 -0.37 -1.73
N SER A 220 -3.19 -0.83 -0.60
CA SER A 220 -1.91 -0.35 -0.10
C SER A 220 -0.76 -0.61 -1.07
N CYS A 221 -0.72 -1.81 -1.63
CA CYS A 221 0.26 -2.20 -2.64
C CYS A 221 0.14 -1.35 -3.92
N TRP A 222 -1.08 -1.19 -4.43
CA TRP A 222 -1.32 -0.43 -5.66
C TRP A 222 -1.03 1.05 -5.50
N THR A 223 -1.43 1.65 -4.39
CA THR A 223 -1.19 3.07 -4.10
C THR A 223 0.31 3.37 -4.09
N MET A 224 1.12 2.53 -3.45
CA MET A 224 2.58 2.70 -3.45
C MET A 224 3.19 2.55 -4.85
N ILE A 225 2.70 1.62 -5.68
CA ILE A 225 3.13 1.51 -7.07
C ILE A 225 2.84 2.83 -7.81
N PHE A 226 1.61 3.36 -7.72
CA PHE A 226 1.23 4.60 -8.40
C PHE A 226 1.98 5.83 -7.89
N GLN A 227 2.17 5.95 -6.57
CA GLN A 227 2.91 7.06 -5.97
C GLN A 227 4.39 7.03 -6.35
N SER A 228 5.03 5.86 -6.35
CA SER A 228 6.43 5.75 -6.79
C SER A 228 6.64 6.15 -8.26
N VAL A 229 5.69 5.81 -9.14
CA VAL A 229 5.70 6.24 -10.55
C VAL A 229 5.57 7.77 -10.62
N SER A 230 4.69 8.34 -9.81
CA SER A 230 4.45 9.79 -9.75
C SER A 230 5.64 10.56 -9.18
N LEU A 231 6.33 10.00 -8.19
CA LEU A 231 7.57 10.54 -7.62
C LEU A 231 8.67 10.54 -8.69
N LEU A 232 8.90 9.40 -9.36
CA LEU A 232 9.89 9.29 -10.44
C LEU A 232 9.59 10.25 -11.59
N LYS A 233 8.31 10.40 -11.97
CA LYS A 233 7.86 11.40 -12.93
C LYS A 233 8.21 12.82 -12.47
N THR A 234 7.90 13.17 -11.22
CA THR A 234 8.22 14.49 -10.66
C THR A 234 9.72 14.77 -10.69
N LEU A 235 10.52 13.81 -10.24
CA LEU A 235 11.98 13.92 -10.23
C LEU A 235 12.54 14.09 -11.64
N SER A 236 11.98 13.41 -12.64
CA SER A 236 12.40 13.53 -14.05
C SER A 236 12.00 14.87 -14.71
N GLN A 237 10.91 15.50 -14.24
CA GLN A 237 10.35 16.70 -14.86
C GLN A 237 10.71 18.00 -14.16
N GLY A 238 11.33 17.93 -12.97
CA GLY A 238 11.65 19.10 -12.15
C GLY A 238 10.43 19.92 -11.74
N ASN A 239 9.23 19.34 -11.77
CA ASN A 239 7.97 20.06 -11.66
C ASN A 239 7.44 20.04 -10.22
N HIS A 240 8.13 20.76 -9.33
CA HIS A 240 7.86 20.77 -7.88
C HIS A 240 6.51 21.36 -7.48
N TYR A 241 5.90 22.15 -8.37
CA TYR A 241 4.66 22.87 -8.09
C TYR A 241 3.43 21.96 -7.97
N TYR A 242 3.43 20.77 -8.57
CA TYR A 242 2.24 19.91 -8.62
C TYR A 242 2.17 18.83 -7.54
N THR A 243 3.31 18.43 -6.99
CA THR A 243 3.39 17.26 -6.11
C THR A 243 4.07 17.56 -4.77
N GLY A 244 4.62 18.76 -4.59
CA GLY A 244 5.36 19.14 -3.37
C GLY A 244 6.74 18.51 -3.26
N PHE A 245 7.11 17.59 -4.16
CA PHE A 245 8.44 16.99 -4.24
C PHE A 245 9.31 17.78 -5.21
N SER A 246 10.53 18.04 -4.81
CA SER A 246 11.48 18.84 -5.58
C SER A 246 12.42 17.97 -6.41
N ASN A 247 13.06 18.56 -7.42
CA ASN A 247 14.05 17.88 -8.28
C ASN A 247 15.17 17.22 -7.45
N LEU A 248 15.85 16.19 -7.99
CA LEU A 248 17.05 15.57 -7.43
C LEU A 248 18.17 16.57 -7.10
N HIS A 249 18.20 17.72 -7.77
CA HIS A 249 19.15 18.81 -7.53
C HIS A 249 18.70 19.84 -6.48
N SER A 250 17.56 19.64 -5.84
CA SER A 250 17.01 20.57 -4.85
C SER A 250 17.64 20.39 -3.46
N SER A 251 17.51 21.39 -2.58
CA SER A 251 17.90 21.27 -1.16
C SER A 251 17.11 20.23 -0.37
N PHE A 252 16.02 19.67 -0.93
CA PHE A 252 15.12 18.73 -0.27
C PHE A 252 15.38 17.26 -0.64
N VAL A 253 16.60 16.93 -1.10
CA VAL A 253 17.01 15.54 -1.41
C VAL A 253 16.71 14.57 -0.25
N LEU A 254 16.85 15.03 1.00
CA LEU A 254 16.62 14.18 2.16
C LEU A 254 15.15 13.74 2.27
N THR A 255 14.18 14.64 2.14
CA THR A 255 12.75 14.30 2.16
C THR A 255 12.40 13.32 1.04
N ASN A 256 12.94 13.54 -0.16
CA ASN A 256 12.74 12.65 -1.29
C ASN A 256 13.31 11.25 -1.02
N ALA A 257 14.52 11.15 -0.46
CA ALA A 257 15.15 9.88 -0.13
C ALA A 257 14.37 9.14 0.97
N VAL A 258 13.95 9.84 2.03
CA VAL A 258 13.13 9.26 3.11
C VAL A 258 11.79 8.76 2.56
N THR A 259 11.13 9.57 1.73
CA THR A 259 9.86 9.22 1.08
C THR A 259 10.00 7.95 0.25
N PHE A 260 11.01 7.88 -0.61
CA PHE A 260 11.27 6.70 -1.42
C PHE A 260 11.51 5.45 -0.57
N MET A 261 12.32 5.56 0.50
CA MET A 261 12.59 4.44 1.40
C MET A 261 11.33 3.96 2.14
N VAL A 262 10.48 4.88 2.56
CA VAL A 262 9.20 4.56 3.22
C VAL A 262 8.23 3.91 2.25
N GLU A 263 8.06 4.44 1.04
CA GLU A 263 7.20 3.87 0.00
C GLU A 263 7.61 2.43 -0.35
N ILE A 264 8.92 2.18 -0.54
CA ILE A 264 9.43 0.83 -0.79
C ILE A 264 9.13 -0.09 0.40
N SER A 265 9.30 0.39 1.62
CA SER A 265 9.08 -0.40 2.83
C SER A 265 7.60 -0.78 2.96
N ILE A 266 6.69 0.19 2.82
CA ILE A 266 5.23 -0.02 2.83
C ILE A 266 4.82 -1.00 1.73
N PHE A 267 5.37 -0.82 0.53
CA PHE A 267 5.13 -1.68 -0.61
C PHE A 267 5.57 -3.13 -0.33
N TYR A 268 6.79 -3.33 0.17
CA TYR A 268 7.33 -4.67 0.44
C TYR A 268 6.52 -5.39 1.54
N ILE A 269 6.19 -4.67 2.62
CA ILE A 269 5.35 -5.20 3.69
C ILE A 269 3.97 -5.59 3.14
N SER A 270 3.33 -4.70 2.37
CA SER A 270 2.00 -4.94 1.81
C SER A 270 2.01 -6.09 0.80
N ALA A 271 3.01 -6.17 -0.08
CA ALA A 271 3.12 -7.23 -1.08
C ALA A 271 3.33 -8.61 -0.43
N ASN A 272 4.18 -8.69 0.61
CA ASN A 272 4.37 -9.94 1.36
C ASN A 272 3.09 -10.36 2.09
N LEU A 273 2.41 -9.41 2.76
CA LEU A 273 1.13 -9.68 3.42
C LEU A 273 0.05 -10.11 2.42
N LEU A 274 -0.03 -9.44 1.26
CA LEU A 274 -0.99 -9.77 0.20
C LEU A 274 -0.80 -11.20 -0.27
N ARG A 275 0.45 -11.59 -0.57
CA ARG A 275 0.81 -12.96 -0.92
C ARG A 275 0.33 -13.95 0.14
N ASN A 276 0.70 -13.72 1.39
CA ASN A 276 0.39 -14.63 2.50
C ASN A 276 -1.12 -14.76 2.73
N ILE A 277 -1.87 -13.65 2.67
CA ILE A 277 -3.33 -13.64 2.82
C ILE A 277 -4.02 -14.40 1.68
N VAL A 278 -3.59 -14.19 0.43
CA VAL A 278 -4.17 -14.86 -0.73
C VAL A 278 -3.90 -16.37 -0.67
N ILE A 279 -2.66 -16.79 -0.40
CA ILE A 279 -2.30 -18.21 -0.30
C ILE A 279 -3.02 -18.88 0.87
N SER A 280 -3.00 -18.26 2.05
CA SER A 280 -3.71 -18.75 3.24
C SER A 280 -5.19 -18.95 2.95
N ARG A 281 -5.82 -18.00 2.23
CA ARG A 281 -7.22 -18.14 1.82
C ARG A 281 -7.40 -19.26 0.80
N MET A 282 -6.53 -19.38 -0.21
CA MET A 282 -6.54 -20.45 -1.21
C MET A 282 -6.47 -21.83 -0.56
N ASN A 283 -5.54 -22.01 0.38
CA ASN A 283 -5.40 -23.22 1.18
C ASN A 283 -6.68 -23.50 1.97
N THR A 284 -7.21 -22.48 2.66
CA THR A 284 -8.43 -22.60 3.48
C THR A 284 -9.64 -23.09 2.66
N ILE A 285 -9.76 -22.69 1.39
CA ILE A 285 -10.87 -23.09 0.50
C ILE A 285 -10.51 -24.28 -0.42
N ALA A 286 -9.36 -24.94 -0.20
CA ALA A 286 -8.82 -26.02 -1.01
C ALA A 286 -8.77 -25.71 -2.52
N ASN A 287 -8.32 -24.49 -2.88
CA ASN A 287 -8.24 -24.04 -4.28
C ASN A 287 -6.79 -23.90 -4.74
N HIS A 288 -6.39 -24.67 -5.75
CA HIS A 288 -5.05 -24.68 -6.34
C HIS A 288 -4.97 -23.94 -7.70
N ASN A 289 -6.02 -23.20 -8.08
CA ASN A 289 -6.06 -22.53 -9.38
C ASN A 289 -5.10 -21.33 -9.42
N GLY A 290 -3.96 -21.50 -10.09
CA GLY A 290 -2.95 -20.45 -10.23
C GLY A 290 -3.40 -19.23 -11.05
N TRP A 291 -4.41 -19.35 -11.92
CA TRP A 291 -4.96 -18.20 -12.66
C TRP A 291 -5.72 -17.29 -11.72
N MET A 292 -6.49 -17.89 -10.81
CA MET A 292 -7.14 -17.13 -9.74
C MET A 292 -6.10 -16.46 -8.86
N TYR A 293 -4.99 -17.13 -8.54
CA TYR A 293 -3.87 -16.49 -7.84
C TYR A 293 -3.34 -15.27 -8.59
N LEU A 294 -3.01 -15.41 -9.88
CA LEU A 294 -2.54 -14.30 -10.74
C LEU A 294 -3.51 -13.11 -10.74
N LEU A 295 -4.82 -13.37 -10.89
CA LEU A 295 -5.82 -12.31 -10.96
C LEU A 295 -5.82 -11.40 -9.71
N HIS A 296 -5.44 -11.90 -8.53
CA HIS A 296 -5.33 -11.06 -7.32
C HIS A 296 -4.30 -9.92 -7.46
N PHE A 297 -3.30 -10.11 -8.32
CA PHE A 297 -2.20 -9.17 -8.55
C PHE A 297 -2.37 -8.38 -9.85
N ILE A 298 -3.53 -8.42 -10.50
CA ILE A 298 -3.83 -7.58 -11.66
C ILE A 298 -4.85 -6.52 -11.23
N PRO A 299 -4.55 -5.21 -11.34
CA PRO A 299 -5.51 -4.16 -11.01
C PRO A 299 -6.83 -4.33 -11.77
N VAL A 300 -7.95 -3.99 -11.14
CA VAL A 300 -9.32 -4.17 -11.64
C VAL A 300 -9.76 -5.64 -11.72
N ALA A 301 -8.94 -6.51 -12.33
CA ALA A 301 -9.23 -7.93 -12.43
C ALA A 301 -9.23 -8.64 -11.06
N ASN A 302 -8.48 -8.09 -10.10
CA ASN A 302 -8.45 -8.55 -8.72
C ASN A 302 -9.80 -8.53 -8.00
N ILE A 303 -10.75 -7.69 -8.43
CA ILE A 303 -12.10 -7.65 -7.88
C ILE A 303 -12.82 -8.99 -8.10
N PHE A 304 -12.64 -9.62 -9.27
CA PHE A 304 -13.25 -10.91 -9.55
C PHE A 304 -12.69 -12.02 -8.66
N ALA A 305 -11.37 -12.04 -8.48
CA ALA A 305 -10.70 -13.01 -7.63
C ALA A 305 -11.12 -12.84 -6.17
N TRP A 306 -11.14 -11.59 -5.69
CA TRP A 306 -11.60 -11.23 -4.36
C TRP A 306 -13.05 -11.66 -4.09
N ILE A 307 -14.01 -11.32 -4.98
CA ILE A 307 -15.43 -11.67 -4.79
C ILE A 307 -15.60 -13.19 -4.78
N SER A 308 -14.94 -13.90 -5.70
CA SER A 308 -15.00 -15.35 -5.79
C SER A 308 -14.53 -16.02 -4.50
N PHE A 309 -13.37 -15.62 -3.98
CA PHE A 309 -12.79 -16.23 -2.78
C PHE A 309 -13.47 -15.77 -1.49
N SER A 310 -14.01 -14.57 -1.48
CA SER A 310 -14.80 -14.03 -0.37
C SER A 310 -16.10 -14.78 -0.13
N LYS A 311 -16.71 -15.38 -1.16
CA LYS A 311 -17.99 -16.09 -1.03
C LYS A 311 -17.86 -17.58 -0.72
N LYS A 312 -16.69 -18.18 -0.97
CA LYS A 312 -16.46 -19.61 -0.73
C LYS A 312 -16.42 -19.95 0.76
N GLN A 313 -16.95 -21.11 1.14
CA GLN A 313 -16.84 -21.61 2.52
C GLN A 313 -15.45 -22.23 2.76
N PRO A 314 -14.93 -22.18 4.00
CA PRO A 314 -13.70 -22.89 4.36
C PRO A 314 -13.92 -24.40 4.23
N VAL A 315 -12.96 -25.08 3.63
CA VAL A 315 -12.86 -26.54 3.54
C VAL A 315 -11.96 -27.06 4.66
N HIS A 316 -10.82 -26.39 4.86
CA HIS A 316 -9.90 -26.68 5.95
C HIS A 316 -10.13 -25.75 7.15
N ASN A 317 -10.01 -26.30 8.34
CA ASN A 317 -10.23 -25.60 9.61
C ASN A 317 -8.96 -25.51 10.47
N THR A 318 -7.88 -26.20 10.10
CA THR A 318 -6.62 -26.20 10.84
C THR A 318 -5.43 -25.79 9.96
N LYS A 319 -4.36 -25.29 10.59
CA LYS A 319 -3.10 -24.97 9.90
C LYS A 319 -2.46 -26.21 9.29
N SER A 320 -2.52 -27.34 9.99
CA SER A 320 -1.96 -28.61 9.52
C SER A 320 -2.61 -29.10 8.22
N GLU A 321 -3.95 -29.02 8.12
CA GLU A 321 -4.68 -29.30 6.87
C GLU A 321 -4.24 -28.38 5.73
N ASN A 322 -4.10 -27.08 6.00
CA ASN A 322 -3.60 -26.11 5.03
C ASN A 322 -2.16 -26.40 4.60
N ALA A 323 -1.29 -26.84 5.51
CA ALA A 323 0.10 -27.19 5.23
C ALA A 323 0.22 -28.43 4.34
N LEU A 324 -0.59 -29.46 4.63
CA LEU A 324 -0.71 -30.65 3.79
C LEU A 324 -1.20 -30.30 2.39
N PHE A 325 -2.23 -29.45 2.28
CA PHE A 325 -2.75 -29.04 0.97
C PHE A 325 -1.73 -28.22 0.17
N TYR A 326 -1.04 -27.29 0.82
CA TYR A 326 -0.02 -26.45 0.20
C TYR A 326 1.15 -27.27 -0.35
N THR A 327 1.59 -28.28 0.39
CA THR A 327 2.69 -29.16 -0.05
C THR A 327 2.27 -30.15 -1.13
N ALA A 328 1.04 -30.65 -1.09
CA ALA A 328 0.56 -31.67 -2.01
C ALA A 328 0.31 -31.17 -3.44
N ASN A 329 -0.09 -29.91 -3.64
CA ASN A 329 -0.62 -29.43 -4.92
C ASN A 329 0.25 -28.35 -5.56
N HIS A 330 1.06 -28.76 -6.53
CA HIS A 330 1.85 -27.85 -7.36
C HIS A 330 1.41 -28.01 -8.80
N ASP A 331 0.50 -27.14 -9.25
CA ASP A 331 0.00 -27.20 -10.62
C ASP A 331 1.10 -26.81 -11.62
N THR A 332 1.61 -27.80 -12.34
CA THR A 332 2.71 -27.64 -13.30
C THR A 332 2.26 -26.99 -14.60
N ALA A 333 0.96 -27.03 -14.93
CA ALA A 333 0.47 -26.55 -16.22
C ALA A 333 0.55 -25.02 -16.33
N ILE A 334 0.15 -24.30 -15.28
CA ILE A 334 0.16 -22.84 -15.30
C ILE A 334 1.56 -22.25 -15.45
N ARG A 335 2.58 -22.91 -14.88
CA ARG A 335 3.99 -22.49 -14.96
C ARG A 335 4.42 -22.33 -16.42
N ASN A 336 4.09 -23.30 -17.26
CA ASN A 336 4.44 -23.29 -18.69
C ASN A 336 3.71 -22.18 -19.45
N TYR A 337 2.43 -21.95 -19.17
CA TYR A 337 1.68 -20.84 -19.78
C TYR A 337 2.28 -19.48 -19.41
N LEU A 338 2.66 -19.31 -18.15
CA LEU A 338 3.23 -18.04 -17.68
C LEU A 338 4.62 -17.77 -18.27
N ILE A 339 5.46 -18.81 -18.45
CA ILE A 339 6.72 -18.68 -19.21
C ILE A 339 6.41 -18.24 -20.64
N GLY A 340 5.48 -18.91 -21.32
CA GLY A 340 5.09 -18.58 -22.69
C GLY A 340 4.60 -17.13 -22.84
N ILE A 341 3.70 -16.70 -21.95
CA ILE A 341 3.21 -15.31 -21.90
C ILE A 341 4.36 -14.33 -21.63
N GLY A 342 5.22 -14.64 -20.65
CA GLY A 342 6.39 -13.82 -20.33
C GLY A 342 7.37 -13.66 -21.50
N VAL A 343 7.63 -14.74 -22.25
CA VAL A 343 8.43 -14.73 -23.47
C VAL A 343 7.79 -13.85 -24.55
N LEU A 344 6.48 -13.97 -24.78
CA LEU A 344 5.77 -13.15 -25.76
C LEU A 344 5.86 -11.65 -25.42
N PHE A 345 5.64 -11.28 -24.14
CA PHE A 345 5.81 -9.91 -23.69
C PHE A 345 7.26 -9.43 -23.81
N ALA A 346 8.24 -10.27 -23.49
CA ALA A 346 9.65 -9.91 -23.60
C ALA A 346 10.10 -9.73 -25.07
N ILE A 347 9.55 -10.50 -26.02
CA ILE A 347 9.77 -10.28 -27.46
C ILE A 347 9.16 -8.94 -27.89
N GLY A 348 7.94 -8.63 -27.43
CA GLY A 348 7.31 -7.32 -27.66
C GLY A 348 8.13 -6.17 -27.10
N ASP A 349 8.60 -6.27 -25.85
CA ASP A 349 9.48 -5.30 -25.19
C ASP A 349 10.78 -5.12 -25.99
N LEU A 350 11.38 -6.22 -26.48
CA LEU A 350 12.63 -6.19 -27.24
C LEU A 350 12.44 -5.50 -28.60
N TYR A 351 11.34 -5.78 -29.29
CA TYR A 351 10.97 -5.10 -30.52
C TYR A 351 10.77 -3.60 -30.29
N GLY A 352 10.05 -3.22 -29.23
CA GLY A 352 9.87 -1.82 -28.86
C GLY A 352 11.17 -1.11 -28.50
N ALA A 353 12.07 -1.78 -27.77
CA ALA A 353 13.41 -1.24 -27.48
C ALA A 353 14.25 -1.07 -28.75
N TYR A 354 14.18 -2.03 -29.68
CA TYR A 354 14.85 -1.95 -30.98
C TYR A 354 14.34 -0.78 -31.83
N GLU A 355 13.02 -0.61 -31.95
CA GLU A 355 12.46 0.53 -32.70
C GLU A 355 12.88 1.88 -32.07
N ASN A 356 12.95 1.99 -30.75
CA ASN A 356 13.48 3.19 -30.09
C ASN A 356 14.95 3.45 -30.42
N THR A 357 15.78 2.40 -30.54
CA THR A 357 17.21 2.56 -30.90
C THR A 357 17.42 3.05 -32.33
N ARG A 358 16.44 2.86 -33.23
CA ARG A 358 16.48 3.41 -34.60
C ARG A 358 16.26 4.92 -34.63
N ILE A 359 15.50 5.44 -33.66
CA ILE A 359 15.15 6.86 -33.56
C ILE A 359 16.25 7.62 -32.80
N GLU A 360 16.77 7.05 -31.71
CA GLU A 360 17.82 7.66 -30.88
C GLU A 360 18.85 6.60 -30.46
N THR A 361 20.03 6.60 -31.11
CA THR A 361 21.11 5.68 -30.76
C THR A 361 21.94 6.24 -29.61
N SER A 362 21.85 5.62 -28.43
CA SER A 362 22.69 5.96 -27.27
C SER A 362 23.16 4.71 -26.51
N PRO A 363 24.26 4.79 -25.72
CA PRO A 363 24.70 3.69 -24.86
C PRO A 363 23.59 3.18 -23.93
N ALA A 364 22.72 4.07 -23.47
CA ALA A 364 21.62 3.74 -22.59
C ALA A 364 20.49 2.99 -23.32
N THR A 365 20.19 3.30 -24.59
CA THR A 365 19.30 2.47 -25.41
C THR A 365 19.86 1.07 -25.70
N GLY A 366 21.18 0.96 -25.92
CA GLY A 366 21.85 -0.34 -26.02
C GLY A 366 21.76 -1.17 -24.74
N MET A 367 21.89 -0.52 -23.58
CA MET A 367 21.71 -1.16 -22.28
C MET A 367 20.26 -1.66 -22.07
N ILE A 368 19.25 -0.91 -22.50
CA ILE A 368 17.84 -1.35 -22.44
C ILE A 368 17.63 -2.60 -23.29
N VAL A 369 18.15 -2.65 -24.52
CA VAL A 369 18.06 -3.84 -25.38
C VAL A 369 18.73 -5.05 -24.73
N LEU A 370 19.95 -4.87 -24.19
CA LEU A 370 20.68 -5.94 -23.53
C LEU A 370 19.95 -6.47 -22.29
N LEU A 371 19.40 -5.58 -21.45
CA LEU A 371 18.62 -5.96 -20.27
C LEU A 371 17.31 -6.68 -20.64
N THR A 372 16.65 -6.23 -21.70
CA THR A 372 15.41 -6.86 -22.20
C THR A 372 15.69 -8.23 -22.79
N PHE A 373 16.80 -8.38 -23.52
CA PHE A 373 17.26 -9.68 -24.02
C PHE A 373 17.66 -10.63 -22.88
N ALA A 374 18.39 -10.13 -21.86
CA ALA A 374 18.71 -10.91 -20.68
C ALA A 374 17.45 -11.37 -19.93
N LYS A 375 16.44 -10.49 -19.80
CA LYS A 375 15.12 -10.80 -19.25
C LYS A 375 14.42 -11.91 -20.06
N LEU A 376 14.42 -11.82 -21.39
CA LEU A 376 13.89 -12.85 -22.30
C LEU A 376 14.55 -14.21 -22.07
N VAL A 377 15.89 -14.27 -22.06
CA VAL A 377 16.64 -15.50 -21.81
C VAL A 377 16.29 -16.07 -20.44
N ASN A 378 16.13 -15.22 -19.43
CA ASN A 378 15.89 -15.65 -18.06
C ASN A 378 14.50 -16.28 -17.85
N PHE A 379 13.50 -15.98 -18.70
CA PHE A 379 12.20 -16.67 -18.65
C PHE A 379 12.32 -18.18 -18.83
N PHE A 380 13.30 -18.66 -19.61
CA PHE A 380 13.55 -20.09 -19.84
C PHE A 380 14.20 -20.81 -18.65
N PHE A 381 14.61 -20.09 -17.61
CA PHE A 381 15.28 -20.65 -16.44
C PHE A 381 14.45 -20.49 -15.15
N LEU A 382 13.23 -19.95 -15.24
CA LEU A 382 12.39 -19.67 -14.06
C LEU A 382 12.06 -20.90 -13.21
N ASP A 383 11.98 -22.07 -13.83
CA ASP A 383 11.75 -23.36 -13.18
C ASP A 383 13.01 -23.94 -12.51
N ARG A 384 14.21 -23.55 -12.94
CA ARG A 384 15.47 -24.18 -12.51
C ARG A 384 15.99 -23.70 -11.18
N GLY A 385 15.61 -22.49 -10.75
CA GLY A 385 16.02 -21.99 -9.44
C GLY A 385 15.56 -20.58 -9.14
N LYS A 386 15.48 -20.26 -7.85
CA LYS A 386 15.07 -18.94 -7.35
C LYS A 386 15.91 -17.80 -7.91
N ASN A 387 17.18 -18.06 -8.17
CA ASN A 387 18.09 -17.07 -8.76
C ASN A 387 17.59 -16.59 -10.12
N ALA A 388 16.91 -17.42 -10.91
CA ALA A 388 16.30 -16.98 -12.17
C ALA A 388 15.17 -15.98 -11.91
N VAL A 389 14.30 -16.24 -10.93
CA VAL A 389 13.26 -15.28 -10.51
C VAL A 389 13.90 -13.98 -10.04
N VAL A 390 14.91 -14.04 -9.16
CA VAL A 390 15.61 -12.84 -8.66
C VAL A 390 16.25 -12.05 -9.81
N SER A 391 16.98 -12.71 -10.70
CA SER A 391 17.59 -12.07 -11.87
C SER A 391 16.53 -11.44 -12.79
N LEU A 392 15.34 -12.02 -12.92
CA LEU A 392 14.26 -11.46 -13.76
C LEU A 392 13.83 -10.10 -13.22
N ILE A 393 13.69 -10.01 -11.89
CA ILE A 393 13.32 -8.78 -11.21
C ILE A 393 14.46 -7.77 -11.29
N VAL A 394 15.71 -8.19 -11.06
CA VAL A 394 16.89 -7.32 -11.17
C VAL A 394 16.99 -6.72 -12.57
N PHE A 395 16.86 -7.54 -13.63
CA PHE A 395 16.89 -7.03 -15.00
C PHE A 395 15.71 -6.10 -15.31
N GLY A 396 14.51 -6.39 -14.81
CA GLY A 396 13.36 -5.50 -14.96
C GLY A 396 13.54 -4.15 -14.24
N CYS A 397 14.10 -4.17 -13.02
CA CYS A 397 14.41 -2.96 -12.27
C CYS A 397 15.52 -2.12 -12.92
N LEU A 398 16.61 -2.76 -13.35
CA LEU A 398 17.69 -2.10 -14.08
C LEU A 398 17.19 -1.56 -15.43
N GLY A 399 16.34 -2.30 -16.13
CA GLY A 399 15.73 -1.86 -17.39
C GLY A 399 14.85 -0.64 -17.20
N SER A 400 14.02 -0.64 -16.15
CA SER A 400 13.20 0.52 -15.78
C SER A 400 14.06 1.73 -15.41
N LEU A 401 15.15 1.53 -14.66
CA LEU A 401 16.10 2.59 -14.33
C LEU A 401 16.79 3.15 -15.58
N ALA A 402 17.24 2.29 -16.49
CA ALA A 402 17.84 2.71 -17.75
C ALA A 402 16.84 3.51 -18.60
N GLN A 403 15.56 3.08 -18.66
CA GLN A 403 14.49 3.84 -19.32
C GLN A 403 14.27 5.21 -18.69
N VAL A 404 14.25 5.30 -17.35
CA VAL A 404 14.16 6.58 -16.63
C VAL A 404 15.30 7.50 -17.04
N LEU A 405 16.54 7.01 -17.05
CA LEU A 405 17.72 7.80 -17.41
C LEU A 405 17.67 8.30 -18.86
N VAL A 406 17.30 7.43 -19.82
CA VAL A 406 17.16 7.81 -21.24
C VAL A 406 16.07 8.84 -21.42
N LEU A 407 14.86 8.54 -20.95
CA LEU A 407 13.69 9.38 -21.20
C LEU A 407 13.75 10.71 -20.45
N ALA A 408 14.31 10.73 -19.23
CA ALA A 408 14.55 11.98 -18.50
C ALA A 408 15.57 12.87 -19.22
N SER A 409 16.65 12.29 -19.77
CA SER A 409 17.64 13.05 -20.54
C SER A 409 17.06 13.64 -21.84
N ALA A 410 16.03 12.99 -22.41
CA ALA A 410 15.33 13.44 -23.60
C ALA A 410 14.11 14.35 -23.32
N GLY A 411 13.84 14.69 -22.05
CA GLY A 411 12.68 15.49 -21.65
C GLY A 411 11.33 14.81 -21.91
N ARG A 412 11.31 13.48 -22.06
CA ARG A 412 10.11 12.68 -22.37
C ARG A 412 9.50 12.07 -21.10
N TYR A 413 8.19 11.79 -21.16
CA TYR A 413 7.47 11.16 -20.05
C TYR A 413 8.02 9.76 -19.74
N VAL A 414 8.40 9.54 -18.49
CA VAL A 414 8.81 8.23 -17.98
C VAL A 414 7.60 7.48 -17.43
N SER A 415 7.25 6.34 -18.02
CA SER A 415 6.30 5.39 -17.43
C SER A 415 7.07 4.30 -16.68
N SER A 416 7.59 4.61 -15.50
CA SER A 416 8.38 3.66 -14.71
C SER A 416 7.49 2.81 -13.79
N LEU A 417 7.16 1.58 -14.19
CA LEU A 417 6.43 0.60 -13.37
C LEU A 417 7.38 -0.29 -12.53
N THR A 418 8.50 0.26 -12.05
CA THR A 418 9.55 -0.50 -11.34
C THR A 418 9.01 -1.27 -10.14
N LEU A 419 8.14 -0.67 -9.32
CA LEU A 419 7.51 -1.37 -8.19
C LEU A 419 6.52 -2.47 -8.61
N ALA A 420 5.88 -2.35 -9.78
CA ALA A 420 5.06 -3.45 -10.31
C ALA A 420 5.93 -4.67 -10.69
N THR A 421 7.16 -4.44 -11.14
CA THR A 421 8.13 -5.52 -11.35
C THR A 421 8.48 -6.19 -10.03
N VAL A 422 8.71 -5.42 -8.96
CA VAL A 422 8.93 -5.99 -7.62
C VAL A 422 7.69 -6.72 -7.10
N LEU A 423 6.48 -6.30 -7.43
CA LEU A 423 5.26 -7.06 -7.06
C LEU A 423 5.26 -8.43 -7.74
N ALA A 424 5.68 -8.47 -9.01
CA ALA A 424 5.79 -9.71 -9.77
C ALA A 424 6.75 -10.70 -9.09
N TYR A 425 7.76 -10.26 -8.33
CA TYR A 425 8.62 -11.16 -7.53
C TYR A 425 7.80 -12.09 -6.64
N PHE A 426 6.87 -11.52 -5.85
CA PHE A 426 6.08 -12.25 -4.87
C PHE A 426 5.15 -13.27 -5.53
N PHE A 427 4.68 -12.97 -6.73
CA PHE A 427 3.91 -13.88 -7.56
C PHE A 427 4.79 -15.00 -8.15
N TRP A 428 5.91 -14.63 -8.80
CA TRP A 428 6.79 -15.58 -9.49
C TRP A 428 7.43 -16.57 -8.55
N ILE A 429 7.91 -16.10 -7.40
CA ILE A 429 8.54 -16.97 -6.40
C ILE A 429 7.54 -17.98 -5.87
N GLU A 430 6.28 -17.59 -5.69
CA GLU A 430 5.24 -18.48 -5.19
C GLU A 430 4.84 -19.54 -6.21
N ILE A 431 4.72 -19.17 -7.48
CA ILE A 431 4.33 -20.11 -8.53
C ILE A 431 5.45 -21.11 -8.84
N PHE A 432 6.70 -20.66 -8.95
CA PHE A 432 7.82 -21.51 -9.39
C PHE A 432 8.56 -22.19 -8.23
N HIS A 433 8.74 -21.49 -7.10
CA HIS A 433 9.52 -21.96 -5.96
C HIS A 433 8.76 -21.79 -4.63
N PRO A 434 7.55 -22.35 -4.51
CA PRO A 434 6.75 -22.28 -3.28
C PRO A 434 7.46 -22.98 -2.13
N GLU A 435 7.57 -22.27 -1.02
CA GLU A 435 8.18 -22.78 0.21
C GLU A 435 7.43 -22.29 1.44
N LEU A 436 7.32 -23.16 2.43
CA LEU A 436 6.83 -22.80 3.76
C LEU A 436 7.98 -22.23 4.59
N ALA A 437 7.66 -21.23 5.42
CA ALA A 437 8.59 -20.79 6.45
C ALA A 437 8.82 -21.93 7.46
N PRO A 438 9.96 -21.97 8.16
CA PRO A 438 10.25 -23.03 9.15
C PRO A 438 9.15 -23.18 10.22
N SER A 439 8.54 -22.08 10.65
CA SER A 439 7.42 -22.08 11.60
C SER A 439 6.17 -22.75 11.03
N ASP A 440 5.88 -22.54 9.74
CA ASP A 440 4.74 -23.17 9.06
C ASP A 440 5.03 -24.64 8.72
N ALA A 441 6.28 -24.98 8.42
CA ALA A 441 6.69 -26.34 8.14
C ALA A 441 6.58 -27.26 9.38
N ALA A 442 6.70 -26.69 10.59
CA ALA A 442 6.50 -27.42 11.84
C ALA A 442 5.05 -27.92 12.05
N GLU A 443 4.09 -27.37 11.32
CA GLU A 443 2.67 -27.77 11.35
C GLU A 443 2.38 -29.02 10.51
N LEU A 444 3.35 -29.48 9.72
CA LEU A 444 3.23 -30.73 8.98
C LEU A 444 3.26 -31.91 9.96
N PRO A 445 2.34 -32.89 9.82
CA PRO A 445 2.39 -34.08 10.65
C PRO A 445 3.72 -34.81 10.45
N ALA A 446 4.29 -35.32 11.54
CA ALA A 446 5.50 -36.13 11.47
C ALA A 446 5.29 -37.25 10.45
N PRO A 447 6.29 -37.56 9.60
CA PRO A 447 6.17 -38.65 8.64
C PRO A 447 5.81 -39.90 9.43
N THR A 448 4.62 -40.45 9.17
CA THR A 448 4.26 -41.76 9.69
C THR A 448 5.31 -42.71 9.17
N SER A 449 6.18 -43.19 10.05
CA SER A 449 7.15 -44.24 9.76
C SER A 449 6.37 -45.45 9.28
N GLY A 450 6.30 -45.60 7.95
CA GLY A 450 5.60 -46.70 7.30
C GLY A 450 6.29 -48.01 7.61
N VAL A 451 5.51 -48.92 8.18
CA VAL A 451 5.73 -50.36 8.34
C VAL A 451 5.70 -51.05 6.98
#